data_AF-A0A7X7F7N3-F1
#
_entry.id   AF-A0A7X7F7N3-F1
#
_cell.length_a   1.000
_cell.length_b   1.000
_cell.length_c   1.000
_cell.angle_alpha   90.00
_cell.angle_beta   90.00
_cell.angle_gamma   90.00
#
_symmetry.space_group_name_H-M   'P 1'
#
loop_
_entity.id
_entity.type
_entity.pdbx_description
1 polymer ?
#
loop_
_entity_poly.entity_id
_entity_poly.type
_entity_poly.pdbx_seq_one_letter_code
_entity_poly.pdbx_strand_id
1 'polypeptide(L)'
;MLRGDPAGAAGGARGLRDTVEIFLDVLGIGDPFYQFIFDAQGAKLNFRNLRGLHEWEWEADWRVATRMGEGEWTAEVAIPFSSLPDTATLAGLGALRMNVCRNYAPG
;
A
#
# COMPACT_ATOMS: atom_id res chain seq x y z
N MET A 1 32.11 -7.96 28.88
CA MET A 1 31.46 -6.70 28.48
C MET A 1 30.89 -6.93 27.08
N LEU A 2 29.57 -7.05 26.96
CA LEU A 2 28.88 -7.54 25.77
C LEU A 2 28.74 -6.47 24.68
N ARG A 3 28.66 -6.96 23.44
CA ARG A 3 28.79 -6.29 22.14
C ARG A 3 27.66 -5.30 21.87
N GLY A 4 27.99 -4.22 21.17
CA GLY A 4 27.01 -3.30 20.57
C GLY A 4 26.25 -3.98 19.44
N ASP A 5 24.95 -3.73 19.40
CA ASP A 5 23.97 -4.36 18.50
C ASP A 5 23.94 -3.65 17.14
N PRO A 6 24.16 -4.33 15.99
CA PRO A 6 24.13 -3.71 14.67
C PRO A 6 22.71 -3.74 14.09
N ALA A 7 21.76 -3.08 14.75
CA ALA A 7 20.35 -3.12 14.36
C ALA A 7 19.98 -2.26 13.12
N GLY A 8 20.91 -1.47 12.58
CA GLY A 8 20.64 -0.50 11.51
C GLY A 8 20.67 -1.04 10.08
N ALA A 9 21.58 -1.98 9.78
CA ALA A 9 21.90 -2.39 8.41
C ALA A 9 21.18 -3.68 7.96
N ALA A 10 20.74 -4.52 8.88
CA ALA A 10 20.15 -5.82 8.56
C ALA A 10 18.73 -5.75 7.97
N GLY A 11 18.00 -4.65 8.22
CA GLY A 11 16.62 -4.49 7.77
C GLY A 11 16.49 -4.16 6.28
N GLY A 12 17.38 -3.30 5.74
CA GLY A 12 17.38 -2.95 4.32
C GLY A 12 17.72 -4.14 3.43
N ALA A 13 18.72 -4.95 3.82
CA ALA A 13 19.12 -6.15 3.09
C ALA A 13 18.05 -7.27 3.06
N ARG A 14 17.07 -7.23 3.97
CA ARG A 14 15.95 -8.19 4.04
C ARG A 14 14.65 -7.63 3.49
N GLY A 15 14.66 -6.42 2.92
CA GLY A 15 13.46 -5.75 2.43
C GLY A 15 12.46 -5.40 3.53
N LEU A 16 12.87 -5.39 4.80
CA LEU A 16 11.95 -5.08 5.91
C LEU A 16 11.38 -3.67 5.76
N ARG A 17 12.19 -2.72 5.29
CA ARG A 17 11.75 -1.35 5.06
C ARG A 17 11.20 -1.12 3.65
N ASP A 18 11.02 -2.17 2.86
CA ASP A 18 10.36 -2.04 1.57
C ASP A 18 8.89 -1.71 1.80
N THR A 19 8.37 -0.82 0.97
CA THR A 19 6.95 -0.53 0.91
C THR A 19 6.41 -0.94 -0.44
N VAL A 20 5.19 -1.46 -0.46
CA VAL A 20 4.40 -1.64 -1.68
C VAL A 20 3.29 -0.61 -1.68
N GLU A 21 3.04 -0.03 -2.85
CA GLU A 21 1.93 0.90 -3.08
C GLU A 21 1.00 0.34 -4.15
N ILE A 22 -0.31 0.39 -3.89
CA ILE A 22 -1.36 0.02 -4.83
C ILE A 22 -2.17 1.27 -5.15
N PHE A 23 -2.24 1.62 -6.43
CA PHE A 23 -3.05 2.72 -6.93
C PHE A 23 -4.29 2.18 -7.61
N LEU A 24 -5.47 2.72 -7.29
CA LEU A 24 -6.75 2.35 -7.89
C LEU A 24 -7.48 3.59 -8.43
N ASP A 25 -7.79 3.58 -9.73
CA ASP A 25 -8.69 4.53 -10.38
C ASP A 25 -9.98 3.79 -10.76
N VAL A 26 -10.97 3.88 -9.87
CA VAL A 26 -12.24 3.16 -10.00
C VAL A 26 -13.19 3.80 -11.01
N LEU A 27 -13.04 5.10 -11.28
CA LEU A 27 -13.86 5.80 -12.27
C LEU A 27 -13.26 5.69 -13.68
N GLY A 28 -11.98 5.33 -13.79
CA GLY A 28 -11.28 5.19 -15.07
C GLY A 28 -10.95 6.52 -15.74
N ILE A 29 -10.91 7.62 -14.98
CA ILE A 29 -10.66 8.98 -15.50
C ILE A 29 -9.40 9.63 -14.93
N GLY A 30 -8.70 8.95 -14.02
CA GLY A 30 -7.45 9.39 -13.40
C GLY A 30 -7.60 10.31 -12.19
N ASP A 31 -8.82 10.75 -11.85
CA ASP A 31 -9.13 11.57 -10.68
C ASP A 31 -10.61 11.38 -10.27
N PRO A 32 -10.94 11.08 -9.01
CA PRO A 32 -10.02 10.75 -7.93
C PRO A 32 -9.38 9.37 -8.11
N PHE A 33 -8.25 9.16 -7.44
CA PHE A 33 -7.64 7.84 -7.32
C PHE A 33 -7.26 7.56 -5.86
N TYR A 34 -7.17 6.28 -5.54
CA TYR A 34 -6.85 5.78 -4.22
C TYR A 34 -5.45 5.22 -4.18
N GLN A 35 -4.77 5.39 -3.06
CA GLN A 35 -3.42 4.90 -2.82
C GLN A 35 -3.40 4.13 -1.51
N PHE A 36 -2.95 2.88 -1.57
CA PHE A 36 -2.80 2.00 -0.41
C PHE A 36 -1.34 1.63 -0.29
N ILE A 37 -0.73 1.87 0.87
CA ILE A 37 0.69 1.62 1.10
C ILE A 37 0.82 0.68 2.30
N PHE A 38 1.69 -0.31 2.18
CA PHE A 38 2.06 -1.18 3.30
C PHE A 38 3.52 -1.58 3.22
N ASP A 39 4.12 -1.91 4.36
CA ASP A 39 5.47 -2.46 4.44
C ASP A 39 5.47 -3.98 4.65
N ALA A 40 6.65 -4.58 4.58
CA ALA A 40 6.82 -6.02 4.81
C ALA A 40 6.43 -6.48 6.24
N GLN A 41 6.31 -5.55 7.20
CA GLN A 41 5.88 -5.82 8.57
C GLN A 41 4.35 -5.72 8.73
N GLY A 42 3.64 -5.30 7.69
CA GLY A 42 2.19 -5.12 7.69
C GLY A 42 1.74 -3.79 8.28
N ALA A 43 2.66 -2.84 8.54
CA ALA A 43 2.26 -1.46 8.80
C ALA A 43 1.65 -0.90 7.52
N LYS A 44 0.55 -0.17 7.65
CA LYS A 44 -0.26 0.24 6.50
C LYS A 44 -0.80 1.66 6.66
N LEU A 45 -1.01 2.31 5.54
CA LEU A 45 -1.63 3.64 5.43
C LEU A 45 -2.34 3.73 4.08
N ASN A 46 -3.30 4.65 3.96
CA ASN A 46 -4.01 4.88 2.71
C ASN A 46 -4.39 6.34 2.59
N PHE A 47 -4.50 6.82 1.36
CA PHE A 47 -5.01 8.15 1.07
C PHE A 47 -5.87 8.13 -0.18
N ARG A 48 -6.70 9.16 -0.30
CA ARG A 48 -7.38 9.48 -1.56
C ARG A 48 -6.75 10.74 -2.14
N ASN A 49 -6.53 10.74 -3.45
CA ASN A 49 -6.14 11.94 -4.19
C ASN A 49 -7.38 12.54 -4.86
N LEU A 50 -7.59 13.83 -4.60
CA LEU A 50 -8.66 14.64 -5.18
C LEU A 50 -8.02 15.83 -5.89
N ARG A 51 -8.15 15.92 -7.21
CA ARG A 51 -7.64 17.03 -8.03
C ARG A 51 -6.15 17.28 -7.82
N GLY A 52 -5.38 16.21 -7.65
CA GLY A 52 -3.93 16.26 -7.40
C GLY A 52 -3.53 16.63 -5.96
N LEU A 53 -4.47 16.68 -5.03
CA LEU A 53 -4.20 16.89 -3.60
C LEU A 53 -4.49 15.61 -2.80
N HIS A 54 -3.58 15.27 -1.89
CA HIS A 54 -3.81 14.19 -0.93
C HIS A 54 -4.78 14.61 0.17
N GLU A 55 -5.82 13.81 0.35
CA GLU A 55 -6.70 13.84 1.51
C GLU A 55 -6.14 12.87 2.56
N TRP A 56 -5.26 13.37 3.42
CA TRP A 56 -4.48 12.58 4.38
C TRP A 56 -5.31 11.92 5.49
N GLU A 57 -6.51 12.45 5.75
CA GLU A 57 -7.40 11.99 6.84
C GLU A 57 -8.43 10.95 6.39
N TRP A 58 -8.52 10.68 5.08
CA TRP A 58 -9.44 9.67 4.58
C TRP A 58 -8.92 8.27 4.91
N GLU A 59 -9.80 7.46 5.52
CA GLU A 59 -9.49 6.10 5.94
C GLU A 59 -10.39 5.05 5.28
N ALA A 60 -9.80 3.95 4.84
CA ALA A 60 -10.50 2.80 4.28
C ALA A 60 -10.45 1.58 5.22
N ASP A 61 -11.51 0.79 5.25
CA ASP A 61 -11.46 -0.55 5.85
C ASP A 61 -10.89 -1.54 4.82
N TRP A 62 -9.57 -1.72 4.84
CA TRP A 62 -8.84 -2.68 4.01
C TRP A 62 -7.88 -3.51 4.86
N ARG A 63 -7.43 -4.66 4.36
CA ARG A 63 -6.58 -5.60 5.11
C ARG A 63 -5.34 -5.97 4.32
N VAL A 64 -4.25 -6.16 5.04
CA VAL A 64 -3.02 -6.75 4.53
C VAL A 64 -2.53 -7.79 5.53
N ALA A 65 -2.08 -8.94 5.02
CA ALA A 65 -1.35 -9.94 5.77
C ALA A 65 0.00 -10.16 5.10
N THR A 66 1.09 -10.08 5.87
CA THR A 66 2.44 -10.30 5.36
C THR A 66 3.07 -11.54 5.97
N ARG A 67 4.00 -12.15 5.23
CA ARG A 67 4.80 -13.27 5.71
C ARG A 67 6.24 -13.12 5.26
N MET A 68 7.15 -13.14 6.22
CA MET A 68 8.60 -13.22 5.98
C MET A 68 9.01 -14.66 5.65
N GLY A 69 9.82 -14.83 4.61
CA GLY A 69 10.45 -16.08 4.19
C GLY A 69 11.97 -15.98 4.12
N GLU A 70 12.62 -17.00 3.58
CA GLU A 70 14.07 -16.99 3.36
C GLU A 70 14.40 -16.19 2.09
N GLY A 71 14.98 -14.99 2.26
CA GLY A 71 15.36 -14.13 1.14
C GLY A 71 14.20 -13.40 0.45
N GLU A 72 12.97 -13.61 0.91
CA GLU A 72 11.75 -13.02 0.36
C GLU A 72 10.73 -12.68 1.43
N TRP A 73 9.71 -11.93 1.03
CA TRP A 73 8.49 -11.77 1.80
C TRP A 73 7.30 -11.73 0.84
N THR A 74 6.13 -12.10 1.35
CA THR A 74 4.88 -12.11 0.58
C THR A 74 3.82 -11.28 1.29
N ALA A 75 2.85 -10.78 0.53
CA ALA A 75 1.71 -10.07 1.06
C ALA A 75 0.43 -10.48 0.32
N GLU A 76 -0.65 -10.60 1.09
CA GLU A 76 -2.02 -10.71 0.58
C GLU A 76 -2.81 -9.49 1.01
N VAL A 77 -3.50 -8.85 0.06
CA VAL A 77 -4.20 -7.58 0.27
C VAL A 77 -5.66 -7.74 -0.14
N ALA A 78 -6.56 -7.26 0.72
CA ALA A 78 -7.99 -7.20 0.44
C ALA A 78 -8.50 -5.76 0.62
N ILE A 79 -8.97 -5.16 -0.48
CA ILE A 79 -9.57 -3.82 -0.52
C ILE A 79 -11.04 -3.97 -0.94
N PRO A 80 -11.98 -3.88 0.00
CA PRO A 80 -13.40 -3.87 -0.31
C PRO A 80 -13.77 -2.63 -1.13
N PHE A 81 -14.51 -2.80 -2.23
CA PHE A 81 -15.00 -1.65 -3.00
C PHE A 81 -15.96 -0.77 -2.22
N SER A 82 -16.65 -1.30 -1.20
CA SER A 82 -17.44 -0.51 -0.25
C SER A 82 -16.63 0.52 0.52
N SER A 83 -15.31 0.34 0.63
CA SER A 83 -14.40 1.31 1.25
C SER A 83 -14.04 2.46 0.30
N LEU A 84 -14.42 2.39 -0.98
CA LEU A 84 -14.12 3.36 -2.02
C LEU A 84 -15.40 4.14 -2.38
N PRO A 85 -15.64 5.33 -1.79
CA PRO A 85 -16.92 6.05 -1.92
C PRO A 85 -17.34 6.33 -3.36
N ASP A 86 -16.38 6.52 -4.27
CA ASP A 86 -16.69 6.82 -5.69
C ASP A 86 -17.31 5.62 -6.42
N THR A 87 -17.16 4.40 -5.91
CA THR A 87 -17.81 3.21 -6.47
C THR A 87 -19.33 3.23 -6.31
N ALA A 88 -19.87 3.97 -5.33
CA ALA A 88 -21.31 4.13 -5.15
C ALA A 88 -21.97 4.88 -6.31
N THR A 89 -21.19 5.63 -7.10
CA THR A 89 -21.68 6.36 -8.29
C THR A 89 -21.71 5.49 -9.54
N LEU A 90 -21.09 4.30 -9.49
CA LEU A 90 -20.98 3.41 -10.63
C LEU A 90 -22.19 2.47 -10.68
N ALA A 91 -22.80 2.36 -11.87
CA ALA A 91 -23.78 1.31 -12.14
C ALA A 91 -23.13 -0.09 -12.16
N GLY A 92 -21.81 -0.14 -12.34
CA GLY A 92 -20.98 -1.34 -12.32
C GLY A 92 -19.54 -1.00 -12.72
N LEU A 93 -18.59 -1.82 -12.29
CA LEU A 93 -17.17 -1.67 -12.65
C LEU A 93 -16.84 -2.56 -13.85
N GLY A 94 -16.83 -1.99 -15.05
CA GLY A 94 -16.51 -2.73 -16.28
C GLY A 94 -15.02 -3.00 -16.46
N ALA A 95 -14.16 -2.12 -15.94
CA ALA A 95 -12.71 -2.27 -15.92
C ALA A 95 -12.15 -1.48 -14.72
N LEU A 96 -11.03 -1.95 -14.16
CA LEU A 96 -10.31 -1.28 -13.09
C LEU A 96 -8.93 -0.86 -13.61
N ARG A 97 -8.62 0.43 -13.53
CA ARG A 97 -7.26 0.92 -13.76
C ARG A 97 -6.49 0.82 -12.46
N MET A 98 -5.37 0.11 -12.49
CA MET A 98 -4.54 -0.08 -11.30
C MET A 98 -3.04 -0.04 -11.64
N ASN A 99 -2.24 0.31 -10.64
CA ASN A 99 -0.79 0.20 -10.69
C ASN A 99 -0.27 -0.33 -9.35
N VAL A 100 0.86 -1.04 -9.38
CA VAL A 100 1.54 -1.56 -8.18
C VAL A 100 3.01 -1.15 -8.23
N CYS A 101 3.48 -0.47 -7.18
CA CYS A 101 4.86 -0.04 -7.04
C CYS A 101 5.52 -0.75 -5.86
N ARG A 102 6.81 -1.03 -5.97
CA ARG A 102 7.67 -1.40 -4.84
C ARG A 102 8.71 -0.29 -4.66
N ASN A 103 8.83 0.23 -3.45
CA ASN A 103 9.90 1.15 -3.07
C ASN A 103 10.88 0.44 -2.14
N TYR A 104 12.16 0.73 -2.34
CA TYR A 104 13.24 0.29 -1.49
C TYR A 104 13.58 1.42 -0.53
N ALA A 105 13.72 1.12 0.75
CA ALA A 105 14.29 2.11 1.66
C ALA A 105 15.74 2.43 1.23
N PRO A 106 16.19 3.69 1.41
CA PRO A 106 17.60 4.02 1.23
C PRO A 106 18.46 3.07 2.06
N GLY A 107 19.50 2.51 1.42
CA GLY A 107 20.50 1.66 2.06
C GLY A 107 21.44 2.42 2.98
#